data_AF-A0A8A4TLH5-F1
#
_entry.id   AF-A0A8A4TLH5-F1
#
_cell.length_a   1.000
_cell.length_b   1.000
_cell.length_c   1.000
_cell.angle_alpha   90.00
_cell.angle_beta   90.00
_cell.angle_gamma   90.00
#
_symmetry.space_group_name_H-M   'P 1'
#
loop_
_entity.id
_entity.type
_entity.pdbx_description
1 polymer ?
#
loop_
_entity_poly.entity_id
_entity_poly.type
_entity_poly.pdbx_seq_one_letter_code
_entity_poly.pdbx_strand_id
1 'polypeptide(L)'
;MKEGITFKFKFLDDDGNEASFLSKKGYFDGNELTLDEATLPVETILRVDRRFDNLILQLLQEDGETGFVALAIKKGPIRELSIAINGVSSARWAKLRKQALAEEGKGESFKVTRCPDCKATVDLTHMPQSPQVYCTYCETIHTLGQARPQGEENLRLCDECGFYAVPSYFTVFYFYFLLVIYGWNYGKRYMCHSCMRGNAWKMLFLNLPFLLGVPNALYQLFRIYTGGDRQGRIFAGLDKANHFAKTKKLDMAADYYDSILRRINYGGGVHYSRGLGHFNAGQFEDAVAHLRKALADCGNYFPAYHLLIATYEEMGNVQAVAELQKTYHAVEASEESVIPGEHD
;
A
#
# COMPACT_ATOMS: atom_id res chain seq x y z
N MET A 1 -24.43 21.67 2.56
CA MET A 1 -23.57 21.28 3.69
C MET A 1 -23.32 19.78 3.55
N LYS A 2 -22.07 19.34 3.41
CA LYS A 2 -21.78 17.91 3.51
C LYS A 2 -21.85 17.56 5.00
N GLU A 3 -22.64 16.56 5.35
CA GLU A 3 -22.66 16.01 6.71
C GLU A 3 -21.26 15.51 7.06
N GLY A 4 -20.72 15.91 8.21
CA GLY A 4 -19.43 15.42 8.68
C GLY A 4 -19.48 13.94 9.07
N ILE A 5 -18.32 13.31 9.14
CA ILE A 5 -18.18 11.88 9.39
C ILE A 5 -17.97 11.65 10.90
N THR A 6 -18.96 11.04 11.55
CA THR A 6 -18.84 10.61 12.96
C THR A 6 -18.35 9.17 13.09
N PHE A 7 -17.50 8.90 14.07
CA PHE A 7 -17.00 7.56 14.35
C PHE A 7 -16.70 7.35 15.85
N LYS A 8 -16.48 6.09 16.25
CA LYS A 8 -15.96 5.72 17.56
C LYS A 8 -14.61 5.07 17.40
N PHE A 9 -13.67 5.41 18.27
CA PHE A 9 -12.30 4.90 18.19
C PHE A 9 -11.70 4.62 19.57
N LYS A 10 -10.51 4.03 19.58
CA LYS A 10 -9.61 3.94 20.72
C LYS A 10 -8.21 4.30 20.25
N PHE A 11 -7.43 4.96 21.09
CA PHE A 11 -6.00 5.15 20.81
C PHE A 11 -5.28 3.82 20.88
N LEU A 12 -4.27 3.68 20.02
CA LEU A 12 -3.33 2.58 20.06
C LEU A 12 -2.02 3.05 20.69
N ASP A 13 -1.38 2.17 21.45
CA ASP A 13 -0.01 2.36 21.93
C ASP A 13 1.03 2.00 20.85
N ASP A 14 2.31 2.15 21.18
CA ASP A 14 3.44 1.88 20.26
C ASP A 14 3.50 0.41 19.82
N ASP A 15 2.94 -0.50 20.62
CA ASP A 15 2.81 -1.93 20.31
C ASP A 15 1.55 -2.24 19.48
N GLY A 16 0.72 -1.22 19.20
CA GLY A 16 -0.53 -1.34 18.44
C GLY A 16 -1.70 -1.91 19.26
N ASN A 17 -1.59 -1.97 20.59
CA ASN A 17 -2.65 -2.38 21.49
C ASN A 17 -3.55 -1.21 21.88
N GLU A 18 -4.79 -1.51 22.26
CA GLU A 18 -5.75 -0.49 22.66
C GLU A 18 -5.36 0.13 24.01
N ALA A 19 -4.97 1.40 24.01
CA ALA A 19 -4.54 2.14 25.21
C ALA A 19 -5.69 2.44 26.20
N SER A 20 -6.95 2.15 25.84
CA SER A 20 -8.12 2.49 26.67
C SER A 20 -9.24 1.45 26.62
N PHE A 21 -9.91 1.26 27.76
CA PHE A 21 -11.03 0.31 27.85
C PHE A 21 -12.29 0.80 27.12
N LEU A 22 -12.60 2.10 27.22
CA LEU A 22 -13.79 2.71 26.62
C LEU A 22 -13.48 3.37 25.28
N SER A 23 -14.39 3.22 24.32
CA SER A 23 -14.29 3.92 23.03
C SER A 23 -14.64 5.39 23.16
N LYS A 24 -13.80 6.25 22.57
CA LYS A 24 -13.98 7.69 22.43
C LYS A 24 -14.77 8.02 21.16
N LYS A 25 -15.25 9.26 21.04
CA LYS A 25 -15.97 9.75 19.85
C LYS A 25 -15.05 10.61 19.00
N GLY A 26 -15.11 10.40 17.69
CA GLY A 26 -14.40 11.22 16.71
C GLY A 26 -15.36 11.80 15.67
N TYR A 27 -14.96 12.93 15.10
CA TYR A 27 -15.73 13.64 14.08
C TYR A 27 -14.79 14.31 13.09
N PHE A 28 -15.14 14.28 11.80
CA PHE A 28 -14.42 14.99 10.75
C PHE A 28 -15.42 15.81 9.91
N ASP A 29 -15.27 17.13 9.90
CA ASP A 29 -16.17 18.04 9.17
C ASP A 29 -15.68 18.41 7.75
N GLY A 30 -14.47 17.99 7.40
CA GLY A 30 -13.80 18.35 6.16
C GLY A 30 -12.59 19.26 6.34
N ASN A 31 -12.48 19.97 7.47
CA ASN A 31 -11.38 20.86 7.81
C ASN A 31 -10.67 20.46 9.10
N GLU A 32 -11.39 19.93 10.07
CA GLU A 32 -10.86 19.55 11.38
C GLU A 32 -11.26 18.11 11.72
N LEU A 33 -10.32 17.39 12.33
CA LEU A 33 -10.53 16.07 12.89
C LEU A 33 -10.54 16.17 14.41
N THR A 34 -11.72 16.06 15.00
CA THR A 34 -11.89 15.99 16.45
C THR A 34 -11.72 14.55 16.92
N LEU A 35 -10.81 14.34 17.87
CA LEU A 35 -10.52 13.08 18.55
C LEU A 35 -10.74 13.27 20.05
N ASP A 36 -11.98 13.02 20.51
CA ASP A 36 -12.40 13.28 21.90
C ASP A 36 -12.33 14.77 22.26
N GLU A 37 -11.39 15.18 23.10
CA GLU A 37 -11.16 16.59 23.48
C GLU A 37 -10.12 17.28 22.57
N ALA A 38 -9.33 16.49 21.82
CA ALA A 38 -8.31 17.04 20.92
C ALA A 38 -8.93 17.37 19.56
N THR A 39 -8.53 18.49 18.97
CA THR A 39 -8.90 18.87 17.60
C THR A 39 -7.65 19.02 16.77
N LEU A 40 -7.59 18.30 15.65
CA LEU A 40 -6.48 18.31 14.71
C LEU A 40 -6.92 19.01 13.43
N PRO A 41 -6.37 20.19 13.12
CA PRO A 41 -6.56 20.82 11.83
C PRO A 41 -6.06 19.90 10.70
N VAL A 42 -6.79 19.80 9.58
CA VAL A 42 -6.39 18.92 8.45
C VAL A 42 -5.04 19.32 7.84
N GLU A 43 -4.59 20.55 8.06
CA GLU A 43 -3.28 21.06 7.66
C GLU A 43 -2.11 20.42 8.39
N THR A 44 -2.32 19.90 9.60
CA THR A 44 -1.27 19.15 10.30
C THR A 44 -1.22 17.69 9.85
N ILE A 45 -2.25 17.21 9.13
CA ILE A 45 -2.32 15.82 8.69
C ILE A 45 -1.64 15.70 7.33
N LEU A 46 -0.48 15.04 7.27
CA LEU A 46 0.23 14.73 6.03
C LEU A 46 -0.49 13.62 5.26
N ARG A 47 -0.81 12.54 5.98
CA ARG A 47 -1.37 11.31 5.41
C ARG A 47 -2.11 10.50 6.46
N VAL A 48 -3.10 9.74 6.01
CA VAL A 48 -3.80 8.73 6.81
C VAL A 48 -3.68 7.38 6.12
N ASP A 49 -3.05 6.43 6.79
CA ASP A 49 -2.98 5.04 6.37
C ASP A 49 -4.03 4.20 7.06
N ARG A 50 -4.69 3.34 6.28
CA ARG A 50 -5.71 2.43 6.78
C ARG A 50 -5.21 1.01 6.74
N ARG A 51 -5.16 0.36 7.90
CA ARG A 51 -4.84 -1.08 8.04
C ARG A 51 -5.93 -1.74 8.88
N PHE A 52 -6.76 -2.57 8.24
CA PHE A 52 -7.91 -3.21 8.88
C PHE A 52 -8.91 -2.18 9.45
N ASP A 53 -9.16 -2.26 10.75
CA ASP A 53 -9.91 -1.34 11.59
C ASP A 53 -9.05 -0.23 12.18
N ASN A 54 -7.76 -0.15 11.83
CA ASN A 54 -6.86 0.88 12.33
C ASN A 54 -6.64 1.99 11.30
N LEU A 55 -6.55 3.22 11.80
CA LEU A 55 -6.07 4.40 11.09
C LEU A 55 -4.76 4.85 11.72
N ILE A 56 -3.75 5.11 10.91
CA ILE A 56 -2.47 5.68 11.32
C ILE A 56 -2.40 7.05 10.67
N LEU A 57 -2.38 8.10 11.48
CA LEU A 57 -2.27 9.47 11.04
C LEU A 57 -0.81 9.89 11.13
N GLN A 58 -0.26 10.30 10.01
CA GLN A 58 1.04 10.96 9.93
C GLN A 58 0.78 12.46 10.06
N LEU A 59 1.32 13.06 11.13
CA LEU A 59 1.13 14.45 11.49
C LEU A 59 2.44 15.22 11.34
N LEU A 60 2.34 16.46 10.91
CA LEU A 60 3.40 17.43 11.00
C LEU A 60 3.34 18.12 12.38
N GLN A 61 4.44 18.09 13.11
CA GLN A 61 4.61 18.76 14.40
C GLN A 61 5.18 20.17 14.22
N GLU A 62 5.12 20.99 15.29
CA GLU A 62 5.55 22.39 15.27
C GLU A 62 7.06 22.56 15.03
N ASP A 63 7.86 21.56 15.41
CA ASP A 63 9.31 21.51 15.19
C ASP A 63 9.71 21.07 13.77
N GLY A 64 8.73 20.80 12.90
CA GLY A 64 8.95 20.27 11.56
C GLY A 64 9.11 18.74 11.51
N GLU A 65 9.12 18.06 12.66
CA GLU A 65 9.21 16.60 12.70
C GLU A 65 7.85 15.94 12.38
N THR A 66 7.93 14.67 11.97
CA THR A 66 6.74 13.87 11.71
C THR A 66 6.35 13.07 12.95
N GLY A 67 5.14 13.32 13.46
CA GLY A 67 4.51 12.51 14.50
C GLY A 67 3.55 11.46 13.94
N PHE A 68 3.24 10.43 14.73
CA PHE A 68 2.24 9.42 14.40
C PHE A 68 1.16 9.31 15.47
N VAL A 69 -0.10 9.21 15.05
CA VAL A 69 -1.22 8.90 15.92
C VAL A 69 -1.97 7.70 15.35
N ALA A 70 -2.04 6.61 16.13
CA ALA A 70 -2.70 5.38 15.71
C ALA A 70 -4.05 5.21 16.44
N LEU A 71 -5.10 4.89 15.68
CA LEU A 71 -6.49 4.79 16.15
C LEU A 71 -7.10 3.45 15.71
N ALA A 72 -7.68 2.70 16.64
CA ALA A 72 -8.55 1.57 16.32
C ALA A 72 -10.02 2.03 16.23
N ILE A 73 -10.58 2.02 15.03
CA ILE A 73 -11.96 2.43 14.75
C ILE A 73 -12.92 1.29 15.10
N LYS A 74 -13.78 1.54 16.09
CA LYS A 74 -14.75 0.55 16.60
C LYS A 74 -16.12 0.66 15.93
N LYS A 75 -16.48 1.84 15.46
CA LYS A 75 -17.73 2.08 14.73
C LYS A 75 -17.58 3.27 13.79
N GLY A 76 -18.12 3.16 12.58
CA GLY A 76 -18.16 4.25 11.61
C GLY A 76 -17.54 3.86 10.26
N PRO A 77 -17.67 4.73 9.25
CA PRO A 77 -17.26 4.45 7.88
C PRO A 77 -15.75 4.74 7.71
N ILE A 78 -14.90 3.83 8.21
CA ILE A 78 -13.42 4.00 8.23
C ILE A 78 -12.83 4.27 6.84
N ARG A 79 -13.37 3.64 5.79
CA ARG A 79 -12.89 3.82 4.42
C ARG A 79 -13.19 5.24 3.95
N GLU A 80 -14.42 5.68 4.11
CA GLU A 80 -14.91 7.01 3.75
C GLU A 80 -14.17 8.08 4.54
N LEU A 81 -13.90 7.85 5.83
CA LEU A 81 -13.10 8.73 6.67
C LEU A 81 -11.68 8.89 6.12
N SER A 82 -10.98 7.79 5.84
CA SER A 82 -9.61 7.85 5.29
C SER A 82 -9.57 8.54 3.91
N ILE A 83 -10.55 8.28 3.04
CA ILE A 83 -10.69 8.94 1.73
C ILE A 83 -10.97 10.44 1.89
N ALA A 84 -11.82 10.83 2.84
CA ALA A 84 -12.18 12.22 3.06
C ALA A 84 -10.98 13.02 3.59
N ILE A 85 -10.27 12.50 4.60
CA ILE A 85 -9.10 13.17 5.17
C ILE A 85 -7.99 13.28 4.12
N ASN A 86 -7.56 12.15 3.53
CA ASN A 86 -6.50 12.17 2.50
C ASN A 86 -6.88 13.02 1.30
N GLY A 87 -8.15 13.04 0.89
CA GLY A 87 -8.62 13.85 -0.22
C GLY A 87 -8.45 15.35 0.02
N VAL A 88 -8.73 15.82 1.24
CA VAL A 88 -8.57 17.23 1.61
C VAL A 88 -7.11 17.56 1.89
N SER A 89 -6.41 16.77 2.71
CA SER A 89 -5.02 17.06 3.09
C SER A 89 -4.12 17.10 1.85
N SER A 90 -4.17 16.08 0.99
CA SER A 90 -3.35 16.03 -0.22
C SER A 90 -3.60 17.19 -1.19
N ALA A 91 -4.86 17.63 -1.35
CA ALA A 91 -5.18 18.77 -2.19
C ALA A 91 -4.61 20.08 -1.64
N ARG A 92 -4.58 20.21 -0.31
CA ARG A 92 -4.00 21.36 0.37
C ARG A 92 -2.47 21.37 0.26
N TRP A 93 -1.83 20.24 0.54
CA TRP A 93 -0.38 20.07 0.40
C TRP A 93 0.09 20.33 -1.04
N ALA A 94 -0.63 19.82 -2.03
CA ALA A 94 -0.38 20.13 -3.44
C ALA A 94 -0.48 21.64 -3.74
N LYS A 95 -1.41 22.37 -3.12
CA LYS A 95 -1.53 23.82 -3.29
C LYS A 95 -0.33 24.56 -2.68
N LEU A 96 0.08 24.17 -1.47
CA LEU A 96 1.27 24.74 -0.81
C LEU A 96 2.54 24.47 -1.63
N ARG A 97 2.71 23.24 -2.13
CA ARG A 97 3.83 22.87 -3.01
C ARG A 97 3.88 23.75 -4.25
N LYS A 98 2.73 23.98 -4.89
CA LYS A 98 2.63 24.84 -6.07
C LYS A 98 3.08 26.28 -5.76
N GLN A 99 2.73 26.79 -4.59
CA GLN A 99 3.12 28.14 -4.15
C GLN A 99 4.63 28.21 -3.90
N ALA A 100 5.18 27.26 -3.14
CA ALA A 100 6.62 27.17 -2.88
C ALA A 100 7.43 27.07 -4.18
N LEU A 101 7.02 26.21 -5.12
CA LEU A 101 7.67 26.11 -6.43
C LEU A 101 7.56 27.40 -7.25
N ALA A 102 6.46 28.15 -7.14
CA ALA A 102 6.31 29.43 -7.82
C ALA A 102 7.27 30.49 -7.25
N GLU A 103 7.46 30.50 -5.93
CA GLU A 103 8.44 31.37 -5.24
C GLU A 103 9.89 31.00 -5.62
N GLU A 104 10.17 29.72 -5.83
CA GLU A 104 11.46 29.24 -6.37
C GLU A 104 11.65 29.49 -7.88
N GLY A 105 10.65 30.03 -8.59
CA GLY A 105 10.69 30.19 -10.05
C GLY A 105 10.56 28.88 -10.84
N LYS A 106 10.15 27.78 -10.19
CA LYS A 106 9.98 26.43 -10.75
C LYS A 106 8.51 26.01 -10.90
N GLY A 107 7.57 26.95 -10.81
CA GLY A 107 6.13 26.68 -10.85
C GLY A 107 5.65 25.88 -12.08
N GLU A 108 6.35 25.99 -13.21
CA GLU A 108 6.03 25.23 -14.45
C GLU A 108 6.30 23.73 -14.34
N SER A 109 7.17 23.31 -13.42
CA SER A 109 7.47 21.89 -13.18
C SER A 109 6.40 21.17 -12.37
N PHE A 110 5.51 21.93 -11.72
CA PHE A 110 4.46 21.39 -10.85
C PHE A 110 3.47 20.54 -11.65
N LYS A 111 3.37 19.27 -11.29
CA LYS A 111 2.48 18.29 -11.94
C LYS A 111 1.74 17.53 -10.87
N VAL A 112 0.42 17.45 -11.03
CA VAL A 112 -0.43 16.66 -10.12
C VAL A 112 -1.47 15.89 -10.91
N THR A 113 -1.94 14.79 -10.33
CA THR A 113 -3.14 14.10 -10.78
C THR A 113 -4.04 13.77 -9.61
N ARG A 114 -5.32 13.52 -9.87
CA ARG A 114 -6.28 13.10 -8.85
C ARG A 114 -6.53 11.61 -8.96
N CYS A 115 -6.27 10.86 -7.89
CA CYS A 115 -6.53 9.43 -7.85
C CYS A 115 -8.04 9.16 -8.00
N PRO A 116 -8.46 8.30 -8.94
CA PRO A 116 -9.88 7.99 -9.13
C PRO A 116 -10.49 7.22 -7.95
N ASP A 117 -9.68 6.48 -7.18
CA ASP A 117 -10.16 5.58 -6.12
C ASP A 117 -10.30 6.27 -4.76
N CYS A 118 -9.24 6.93 -4.30
CA CYS A 118 -9.23 7.60 -3.00
C CYS A 118 -9.38 9.12 -3.08
N LYS A 119 -9.50 9.69 -4.29
CA LYS A 119 -9.68 11.14 -4.55
C LYS A 119 -8.54 12.04 -4.09
N ALA A 120 -7.45 11.48 -3.57
CA ALA A 120 -6.25 12.21 -3.20
C ALA A 120 -5.56 12.84 -4.41
N THR A 121 -4.90 13.96 -4.18
CA THR A 121 -4.06 14.66 -5.15
C THR A 121 -2.65 14.08 -5.04
N VAL A 122 -2.21 13.41 -6.08
CA VAL A 122 -0.88 12.80 -6.16
C VAL A 122 0.06 13.79 -6.82
N ASP A 123 1.13 14.15 -6.12
CA ASP A 123 2.22 14.94 -6.66
C ASP A 123 3.05 14.09 -7.63
N LEU A 124 3.24 14.61 -8.83
CA LEU A 124 4.04 14.03 -9.92
C LEU A 124 5.14 15.00 -10.35
N THR A 125 5.40 16.04 -9.55
CA THR A 125 6.52 16.95 -9.76
C THR A 125 7.81 16.12 -9.75
N HIS A 126 8.71 16.43 -10.68
CA HIS A 126 9.96 15.68 -10.92
C HIS A 126 9.81 14.23 -11.38
N MET A 127 8.59 13.71 -11.53
CA MET A 127 8.36 12.37 -12.07
C MET A 127 8.36 12.33 -13.60
N PRO A 128 8.89 11.26 -14.22
CA PRO A 128 8.74 11.04 -15.65
C PRO A 128 7.27 10.86 -16.00
N GLN A 129 6.86 11.43 -17.14
CA GLN A 129 5.51 11.19 -17.67
C GLN A 129 5.35 9.72 -18.01
N SER A 130 4.22 9.16 -17.62
CA SER A 130 3.93 7.74 -17.80
C SER A 130 2.42 7.53 -17.93
N PRO A 131 1.98 6.46 -18.59
CA PRO A 131 0.58 6.18 -18.83
C PRO A 131 -0.16 5.70 -17.57
N GLN A 132 0.54 5.23 -16.55
CA GLN A 132 -0.03 4.85 -15.26
C GLN A 132 0.53 5.70 -14.13
N VAL A 133 -0.27 5.84 -13.07
CA VAL A 133 0.15 6.53 -11.84
C VAL A 133 -0.11 5.65 -10.64
N TYR A 134 0.91 5.53 -9.79
CA TYR A 134 0.82 4.95 -8.47
C TYR A 134 0.31 5.99 -7.47
N CYS A 135 -0.74 5.66 -6.73
CA CYS A 135 -1.23 6.52 -5.66
C CYS A 135 -0.62 6.09 -4.32
N THR A 136 0.21 6.93 -3.72
CA THR A 136 0.82 6.68 -2.40
C THR A 136 -0.22 6.51 -1.29
N TYR A 137 -1.32 7.27 -1.32
CA TYR A 137 -2.36 7.24 -0.29
C TYR A 137 -3.20 5.95 -0.24
N CYS A 138 -3.43 5.29 -1.37
CA CYS A 138 -4.25 4.07 -1.40
C CYS A 138 -3.55 2.86 -2.02
N GLU A 139 -2.29 3.02 -2.43
CA GLU A 139 -1.38 1.97 -2.90
C GLU A 139 -1.87 1.26 -4.17
N THR A 140 -2.68 1.95 -4.98
CA THR A 140 -3.19 1.44 -6.25
C THR A 140 -2.48 2.11 -7.42
N ILE A 141 -2.24 1.34 -8.48
CA ILE A 141 -1.88 1.87 -9.79
C ILE A 141 -3.18 2.14 -10.57
N HIS A 142 -3.23 3.23 -11.31
CA HIS A 142 -4.34 3.52 -12.21
C HIS A 142 -3.83 4.02 -13.56
N THR A 143 -4.49 3.57 -14.63
CA THR A 143 -4.18 3.99 -16.01
C THR A 143 -4.82 5.35 -16.33
N LEU A 144 -4.05 6.28 -16.89
CA LEU A 144 -4.46 7.62 -17.29
C LEU A 144 -4.97 7.65 -18.75
N GLY A 145 -5.89 8.56 -19.05
CA GLY A 145 -6.28 8.93 -20.42
C GLY A 145 -6.98 7.85 -21.25
N GLN A 146 -7.21 6.65 -20.69
CA GLN A 146 -7.85 5.52 -21.35
C GLN A 146 -8.86 4.84 -20.43
N ALA A 147 -9.67 3.94 -20.98
CA ALA A 147 -10.57 3.12 -20.19
C ALA A 147 -9.76 2.23 -19.23
N ARG A 148 -10.04 2.39 -17.94
CA ARG A 148 -9.39 1.62 -16.88
C ARG A 148 -9.65 0.12 -17.06
N PRO A 149 -8.62 -0.75 -16.98
CA PRO A 149 -8.83 -2.19 -16.90
C PRO A 149 -9.71 -2.54 -15.68
N GLN A 150 -10.77 -3.33 -15.91
CA GLN A 150 -11.63 -3.84 -14.85
C GLN A 150 -10.82 -4.59 -13.79
N GLY A 151 -10.97 -4.22 -12.52
CA GLY A 151 -10.33 -4.87 -11.37
C GLY A 151 -8.99 -4.26 -10.95
N GLU A 152 -8.45 -3.32 -11.73
CA GLU A 152 -7.20 -2.61 -11.42
C GLU A 152 -7.29 -1.85 -10.09
N GLU A 153 -8.48 -1.37 -9.71
CA GLU A 153 -8.77 -0.69 -8.43
C GLU A 153 -8.56 -1.54 -7.17
N ASN A 154 -8.55 -2.85 -7.34
CA ASN A 154 -8.39 -3.80 -6.24
C ASN A 154 -6.94 -4.32 -6.13
N LEU A 155 -6.09 -3.99 -7.10
CA LEU A 155 -4.72 -4.46 -7.15
C LEU A 155 -3.78 -3.56 -6.35
N ARG A 156 -2.99 -4.20 -5.48
CA ARG A 156 -2.02 -3.59 -4.56
C ARG A 156 -0.88 -4.57 -4.29
N LEU A 157 0.13 -4.13 -3.55
CA LEU A 157 1.15 -5.05 -3.07
C LEU A 157 0.61 -5.93 -1.94
N CYS A 158 1.08 -7.17 -1.90
CA CYS A 158 0.79 -8.11 -0.81
C CYS A 158 1.80 -7.91 0.34
N ASP A 159 1.32 -7.59 1.54
CA ASP A 159 2.17 -7.34 2.72
C ASP A 159 3.13 -8.50 3.05
N GLU A 160 2.76 -9.73 2.69
CA GLU A 160 3.55 -10.93 2.99
C GLU A 160 4.62 -11.25 1.95
N CYS A 161 4.41 -10.87 0.68
CA CYS A 161 5.32 -11.30 -0.39
C CYS A 161 5.75 -10.22 -1.36
N GLY A 162 5.29 -8.98 -1.19
CA GLY A 162 5.63 -7.85 -2.05
C GLY A 162 4.98 -7.88 -3.43
N PHE A 163 4.59 -9.03 -3.98
CA PHE A 163 3.95 -9.12 -5.31
C PHE A 163 2.67 -8.30 -5.44
N TYR A 164 2.46 -7.72 -6.63
CA TYR A 164 1.24 -7.03 -7.03
C TYR A 164 0.11 -8.04 -7.25
N ALA A 165 -0.96 -7.94 -6.47
CA ALA A 165 -2.06 -8.90 -6.41
C ALA A 165 -3.35 -8.24 -5.90
N VAL A 166 -4.40 -9.02 -5.66
CA VAL A 166 -5.60 -8.55 -4.91
C VAL A 166 -5.49 -9.04 -3.47
N PRO A 167 -4.77 -8.33 -2.59
CA PRO A 167 -4.70 -8.72 -1.20
C PRO A 167 -6.06 -8.58 -0.52
N SER A 168 -6.31 -9.42 0.47
CA SER A 168 -7.51 -9.32 1.30
C SER A 168 -7.24 -9.77 2.72
N TYR A 169 -8.26 -9.67 3.56
CA TYR A 169 -8.18 -10.05 4.96
C TYR A 169 -8.03 -11.57 5.14
N PHE A 170 -7.03 -11.94 5.94
CA PHE A 170 -6.79 -13.30 6.40
C PHE A 170 -6.60 -13.32 7.91
N THR A 171 -7.36 -14.18 8.58
CA THR A 171 -7.24 -14.35 10.04
C THR A 171 -6.34 -15.53 10.32
N VAL A 172 -5.28 -15.26 11.08
CA VAL A 172 -4.35 -16.26 11.59
C VAL A 172 -4.78 -16.61 13.01
N PHE A 173 -4.90 -17.90 13.30
CA PHE A 173 -5.18 -18.39 14.64
C PHE A 173 -4.38 -19.66 14.87
N TYR A 174 -3.44 -19.59 15.80
CA TYR A 174 -2.73 -20.77 16.30
C TYR A 174 -3.15 -21.02 17.73
N PHE A 175 -3.48 -22.28 18.02
CA PHE A 175 -3.77 -22.73 19.37
C PHE A 175 -2.85 -23.89 19.69
N TYR A 176 -2.15 -23.83 20.81
CA TYR A 176 -1.35 -24.93 21.31
C TYR A 176 -1.71 -25.26 22.75
N PHE A 177 -1.71 -26.56 23.05
CA PHE A 177 -2.02 -27.10 24.37
C PHE A 177 -1.04 -28.23 24.70
N LEU A 178 -0.17 -28.00 25.67
CA LEU A 178 0.81 -28.96 26.19
C LEU A 178 0.54 -29.19 27.67
N LEU A 179 -0.38 -30.10 28.02
CA LEU A 179 -0.78 -30.62 29.36
C LEU A 179 -1.01 -29.58 30.48
N VAL A 180 -0.04 -28.71 30.77
CA VAL A 180 -0.05 -27.62 31.76
C VAL A 180 0.21 -26.22 31.17
N ILE A 181 0.64 -26.11 29.91
CA ILE A 181 0.85 -24.83 29.21
C ILE A 181 -0.12 -24.76 28.03
N TYR A 182 -0.91 -23.70 27.98
CA TYR A 182 -1.74 -23.39 26.83
C TYR A 182 -1.45 -21.97 26.38
N GLY A 183 -1.60 -21.72 25.08
CA GLY A 183 -1.49 -20.40 24.52
C GLY A 183 -2.17 -20.31 23.18
N TRP A 184 -2.50 -19.10 22.79
CA TRP A 184 -3.05 -18.81 21.48
C TRP A 184 -2.37 -17.58 20.90
N ASN A 185 -2.25 -17.56 19.59
CA ASN A 185 -1.84 -16.39 18.83
C ASN A 185 -2.94 -16.10 17.82
N TYR A 186 -3.48 -14.89 17.88
CA TYR A 186 -4.49 -14.39 16.96
C TYR A 186 -3.98 -13.14 16.27
N GLY A 187 -4.12 -13.08 14.96
CA GLY A 187 -3.73 -11.91 14.18
C GLY A 187 -4.52 -11.77 12.89
N LYS A 188 -4.61 -10.54 12.40
CA LYS A 188 -5.13 -10.25 11.05
C LYS A 188 -3.95 -9.91 10.13
N ARG A 189 -3.96 -10.43 8.91
CA ARG A 189 -2.97 -10.14 7.87
C ARG A 189 -3.68 -9.73 6.57
N TYR A 190 -3.02 -8.89 5.78
CA TYR A 190 -3.53 -8.44 4.49
C TYR A 190 -2.64 -9.02 3.38
N MET A 191 -3.11 -10.09 2.73
CA MET A 191 -2.24 -10.91 1.87
C MET A 191 -2.95 -11.33 0.59
N CYS A 192 -2.19 -11.66 -0.46
CA CYS A 192 -2.72 -12.25 -1.68
C CYS A 192 -3.22 -13.69 -1.46
N HIS A 193 -4.05 -14.18 -2.37
CA HIS A 193 -4.68 -15.50 -2.27
C HIS A 193 -3.66 -16.65 -2.17
N SER A 194 -2.57 -16.56 -2.94
CA SER A 194 -1.47 -17.54 -2.91
C SER A 194 -0.82 -17.63 -1.52
N CYS A 195 -0.53 -16.48 -0.90
CA CYS A 195 0.01 -16.43 0.47
C CYS A 195 -1.00 -16.91 1.52
N MET A 196 -2.29 -16.58 1.36
CA MET A 196 -3.34 -17.09 2.24
C MET A 196 -3.43 -18.60 2.20
N ARG A 197 -3.38 -19.21 1.02
CA ARG A 197 -3.45 -20.67 0.86
C ARG A 197 -2.32 -21.37 1.61
N GLY A 198 -1.09 -20.87 1.47
CA GLY A 198 0.06 -21.40 2.20
C GLY A 198 -0.11 -21.27 3.71
N ASN A 199 -0.54 -20.11 4.20
CA ASN A 199 -0.76 -19.88 5.63
C ASN A 199 -1.93 -20.69 6.19
N ALA A 200 -3.01 -20.88 5.43
CA ALA A 200 -4.16 -21.68 5.86
C ALA A 200 -3.79 -23.16 6.03
N TRP A 201 -2.96 -23.71 5.13
CA TRP A 201 -2.42 -25.06 5.29
C TRP A 201 -1.48 -25.16 6.50
N LYS A 202 -0.54 -24.22 6.67
CA LYS A 202 0.31 -24.17 7.87
C LYS A 202 -0.52 -24.14 9.15
N MET A 203 -1.57 -23.31 9.18
CA MET A 203 -2.50 -23.21 10.30
C MET A 203 -3.24 -24.53 10.55
N LEU A 204 -3.70 -25.23 9.51
CA LEU A 204 -4.33 -26.53 9.67
C LEU A 204 -3.36 -27.53 10.30
N PHE A 205 -2.14 -27.67 9.76
CA PHE A 205 -1.16 -28.64 10.25
C PHE A 205 -0.70 -28.34 11.68
N LEU A 206 -0.47 -27.07 12.02
CA LEU A 206 -0.03 -26.68 13.35
C LEU A 206 -1.13 -26.80 14.41
N ASN A 207 -2.40 -26.57 14.04
CA ASN A 207 -3.53 -26.73 14.94
C ASN A 207 -4.04 -28.17 15.05
N LEU A 208 -3.68 -29.04 14.09
CA LEU A 208 -4.18 -30.42 14.02
C LEU A 208 -3.99 -31.21 15.33
N PRO A 209 -2.83 -31.14 16.02
CA PRO A 209 -2.63 -31.86 17.28
C PRO A 209 -3.55 -31.40 18.42
N PHE A 210 -4.06 -30.17 18.36
CA PHE A 210 -4.78 -29.54 19.47
C PHE A 210 -6.29 -29.42 19.26
N LEU A 211 -6.78 -29.81 18.07
CA LEU A 211 -8.19 -29.85 17.62
C LEU A 211 -8.95 -28.49 17.62
N LEU A 212 -8.76 -27.63 18.61
CA LEU A 212 -9.53 -26.38 18.79
C LEU A 212 -9.29 -25.36 17.67
N GLY A 213 -8.09 -25.30 17.10
CA GLY A 213 -7.76 -24.41 15.99
C GLY A 213 -8.11 -24.96 14.60
N VAL A 214 -8.53 -26.22 14.49
CA VAL A 214 -8.86 -26.88 13.22
C VAL A 214 -10.10 -26.26 12.55
N PRO A 215 -11.22 -25.96 13.25
CA PRO A 215 -12.40 -25.35 12.63
C PRO A 215 -12.11 -24.03 11.92
N ASN A 216 -11.32 -23.13 12.54
CA ASN A 216 -10.94 -21.87 11.90
C ASN A 216 -10.04 -22.11 10.68
N ALA A 217 -9.12 -23.08 10.74
CA ALA A 217 -8.28 -23.45 9.61
C ALA A 217 -9.08 -23.98 8.42
N LEU A 218 -10.04 -24.87 8.68
CA LEU A 218 -10.94 -25.40 7.65
C LEU A 218 -11.84 -24.31 7.06
N TYR A 219 -12.38 -23.41 7.90
CA TYR A 219 -13.16 -22.26 7.42
C TYR A 219 -12.35 -21.38 6.48
N GLN A 220 -11.10 -21.04 6.85
CA GLN A 220 -10.24 -20.23 6.00
C GLN A 220 -9.86 -20.95 4.70
N LEU A 221 -9.52 -22.24 4.76
CA LEU A 221 -9.27 -23.04 3.56
C LEU A 221 -10.50 -23.04 2.65
N PHE A 222 -11.67 -23.36 3.18
CA PHE A 222 -12.91 -23.36 2.42
C PHE A 222 -13.14 -22.01 1.74
N ARG A 223 -13.08 -20.91 2.49
CA ARG A 223 -13.26 -19.53 1.97
C ARG A 223 -12.27 -19.20 0.84
N ILE A 224 -11.03 -19.67 0.93
CA ILE A 224 -9.99 -19.43 -0.08
C ILE A 224 -10.30 -20.24 -1.34
N TYR A 225 -10.61 -21.53 -1.23
CA TYR A 225 -10.84 -22.37 -2.42
C TYR A 225 -12.19 -22.15 -3.09
N THR A 226 -13.23 -21.73 -2.35
CA THR A 226 -14.56 -21.46 -2.91
C THR A 226 -14.78 -20.01 -3.31
N GLY A 227 -13.94 -19.08 -2.83
CA GLY A 227 -14.12 -17.63 -2.99
C GLY A 227 -13.92 -17.05 -4.40
N GLY A 228 -13.80 -17.89 -5.43
CA GLY A 228 -13.66 -17.48 -6.84
C GLY A 228 -12.38 -16.69 -7.17
N ASP A 229 -12.22 -16.35 -8.45
CA ASP A 229 -11.20 -15.41 -8.92
C ASP A 229 -11.59 -13.98 -8.53
N ARG A 230 -10.73 -13.31 -7.76
CA ARG A 230 -10.95 -11.94 -7.28
C ARG A 230 -10.27 -10.88 -8.14
N GLN A 231 -9.43 -11.29 -9.09
CA GLN A 231 -8.67 -10.39 -9.96
C GLN A 231 -9.52 -9.90 -11.15
N GLY A 232 -10.63 -10.56 -11.44
CA GLY A 232 -11.44 -10.31 -12.63
C GLY A 232 -10.80 -10.89 -13.89
N ARG A 233 -11.56 -10.88 -15.00
CA ARG A 233 -11.16 -11.58 -16.23
C ARG A 233 -9.87 -11.06 -16.86
N ILE A 234 -9.57 -9.76 -16.68
CA ILE A 234 -8.39 -9.12 -17.28
C ILE A 234 -7.10 -9.60 -16.60
N PHE A 235 -7.11 -9.71 -15.27
CA PHE A 235 -5.94 -10.12 -14.48
C PHE A 235 -5.98 -11.61 -14.07
N ALA A 236 -6.92 -12.38 -14.64
CA ALA A 236 -7.03 -13.81 -14.40
C ALA A 236 -5.68 -14.51 -14.67
N GLY A 237 -5.21 -15.26 -13.67
CA GLY A 237 -3.91 -15.93 -13.68
C GLY A 237 -2.79 -15.20 -12.91
N LEU A 238 -3.00 -13.96 -12.46
CA LEU A 238 -1.97 -13.19 -11.75
C LEU A 238 -1.49 -13.88 -10.47
N ASP A 239 -2.40 -14.43 -9.65
CA ASP A 239 -2.03 -15.16 -8.43
C ASP A 239 -1.20 -16.42 -8.74
N LYS A 240 -1.45 -17.09 -9.87
CA LYS A 240 -0.65 -18.24 -10.33
C LYS A 240 0.72 -17.79 -10.80
N ALA A 241 0.80 -16.70 -11.57
CA ALA A 241 2.06 -16.11 -12.01
C ALA A 241 2.94 -15.75 -10.81
N ASN A 242 2.37 -15.03 -9.84
CA ASN A 242 3.05 -14.65 -8.60
C ASN A 242 3.50 -15.87 -7.79
N HIS A 243 2.68 -16.94 -7.73
CA HIS A 243 3.07 -18.19 -7.08
C HIS A 243 4.26 -18.87 -7.76
N PHE A 244 4.24 -18.97 -9.10
CA PHE A 244 5.36 -19.55 -9.85
C PHE A 244 6.63 -18.71 -9.73
N ALA A 245 6.50 -17.38 -9.80
CA ALA A 245 7.61 -16.45 -9.59
C ALA A 245 8.22 -16.60 -8.18
N LYS A 246 7.38 -16.63 -7.14
CA LYS A 246 7.80 -16.85 -5.75
C LYS A 246 8.51 -18.19 -5.55
N THR A 247 8.13 -19.21 -6.31
CA THR A 247 8.72 -20.56 -6.26
C THR A 247 9.85 -20.75 -7.29
N LYS A 248 10.37 -19.65 -7.87
CA LYS A 248 11.48 -19.60 -8.85
C LYS A 248 11.21 -20.39 -10.15
N LYS A 249 9.95 -20.66 -10.46
CA LYS A 249 9.51 -21.32 -11.69
C LYS A 249 9.20 -20.26 -12.76
N LEU A 250 10.23 -19.57 -13.22
CA LEU A 250 10.10 -18.31 -13.97
C LEU A 250 9.49 -18.49 -15.37
N ASP A 251 9.77 -19.59 -16.07
CA ASP A 251 9.17 -19.86 -17.39
C ASP A 251 7.64 -19.97 -17.31
N MET A 252 7.14 -20.74 -16.33
CA MET A 252 5.70 -20.84 -16.09
C MET A 252 5.10 -19.52 -15.62
N ALA A 253 5.83 -18.72 -14.84
CA ALA A 253 5.37 -17.39 -14.45
C ALA A 253 5.25 -16.45 -15.66
N ALA A 254 6.22 -16.52 -16.58
CA ALA A 254 6.28 -15.70 -17.79
C ALA A 254 5.05 -15.92 -18.67
N ASP A 255 4.63 -17.17 -18.90
CA ASP A 255 3.43 -17.47 -19.71
C ASP A 255 2.17 -16.77 -19.17
N TYR A 256 1.96 -16.81 -17.85
CA TYR A 256 0.82 -16.15 -17.23
C TYR A 256 0.96 -14.63 -17.30
N TYR A 257 2.13 -14.06 -17.01
CA TYR A 257 2.34 -12.62 -17.12
C TYR A 257 2.13 -12.12 -18.54
N ASP A 258 2.68 -12.80 -19.54
CA ASP A 258 2.53 -12.44 -20.95
C ASP A 258 1.05 -12.52 -21.38
N SER A 259 0.30 -13.52 -20.89
CA SER A 259 -1.13 -13.60 -21.14
C SER A 259 -1.90 -12.38 -20.58
N ILE A 260 -1.50 -11.85 -19.41
CA ILE A 260 -2.09 -10.66 -18.80
C ILE A 260 -1.72 -9.43 -19.60
N LEU A 261 -0.44 -9.27 -19.94
CA LEU A 261 0.09 -8.14 -20.69
C LEU A 261 -0.49 -8.03 -22.10
N ARG A 262 -0.94 -9.13 -22.72
CA ARG A 262 -1.69 -9.10 -23.99
C ARG A 262 -3.13 -8.56 -23.86
N ARG A 263 -3.68 -8.48 -22.65
CA ARG A 263 -5.06 -8.04 -22.36
C ARG A 263 -5.13 -6.59 -21.88
N ILE A 264 -4.00 -5.98 -21.54
CA ILE A 264 -3.90 -4.61 -21.01
C ILE A 264 -2.90 -3.80 -21.84
N ASN A 265 -3.08 -2.49 -21.89
CA ASN A 265 -2.18 -1.62 -22.63
C ASN A 265 -0.89 -1.32 -21.86
N TYR A 266 -0.99 -1.25 -20.53
CA TYR A 266 0.11 -0.93 -19.62
C TYR A 266 0.03 -1.82 -18.39
N GLY A 267 1.17 -2.22 -17.85
CA GLY A 267 1.26 -3.28 -16.85
C GLY A 267 2.33 -3.02 -15.80
N GLY A 268 2.48 -1.79 -15.28
CA GLY A 268 3.51 -1.41 -14.31
C GLY A 268 3.62 -2.37 -13.13
N GLY A 269 2.50 -2.68 -12.46
CA GLY A 269 2.45 -3.65 -11.36
C GLY A 269 2.75 -5.11 -11.75
N VAL A 270 2.41 -5.49 -12.99
CA VAL A 270 2.68 -6.83 -13.54
C VAL A 270 4.17 -6.98 -13.87
N HIS A 271 4.75 -5.98 -14.51
CA HIS A 271 6.19 -5.92 -14.78
C HIS A 271 7.01 -5.88 -13.49
N TYR A 272 6.58 -5.13 -12.48
CA TYR A 272 7.18 -5.16 -11.15
C TYR A 272 7.16 -6.56 -10.54
N SER A 273 6.02 -7.24 -10.58
CA SER A 273 5.89 -8.61 -10.05
C SER A 273 6.80 -9.60 -10.77
N ARG A 274 6.95 -9.47 -12.08
CA ARG A 274 7.90 -10.26 -12.85
C ARG A 274 9.34 -9.96 -12.44
N GLY A 275 9.71 -8.68 -12.32
CA GLY A 275 11.02 -8.24 -11.84
C GLY A 275 11.36 -8.77 -10.45
N LEU A 276 10.41 -8.71 -9.50
CA LEU A 276 10.54 -9.29 -8.16
C LEU A 276 10.76 -10.81 -8.21
N GLY A 277 10.12 -11.51 -9.15
CA GLY A 277 10.38 -12.93 -9.40
C GLY A 277 11.83 -13.22 -9.78
N HIS A 278 12.36 -12.47 -10.76
CA HIS A 278 13.74 -12.60 -11.22
C HIS A 278 14.75 -12.21 -10.14
N PHE A 279 14.49 -11.11 -9.41
CA PHE A 279 15.32 -10.69 -8.26
C PHE A 279 15.43 -11.80 -7.21
N ASN A 280 14.30 -12.38 -6.80
CA ASN A 280 14.29 -13.48 -5.83
C ASN A 280 15.00 -14.76 -6.35
N ALA A 281 15.12 -14.90 -7.66
CA ALA A 281 15.87 -15.99 -8.29
C ALA A 281 17.36 -15.69 -8.48
N GLY A 282 17.83 -14.47 -8.18
CA GLY A 282 19.20 -14.03 -8.42
C GLY A 282 19.50 -13.68 -9.88
N GLN A 283 18.47 -13.49 -10.71
CA GLN A 283 18.60 -13.10 -12.12
C GLN A 283 18.48 -11.58 -12.25
N PHE A 284 19.52 -10.86 -11.84
CA PHE A 284 19.46 -9.43 -11.62
C PHE A 284 19.32 -8.61 -12.91
N GLU A 285 19.93 -9.05 -14.02
CA GLU A 285 19.81 -8.39 -15.32
C GLU A 285 18.37 -8.41 -15.84
N ASP A 286 17.70 -9.56 -15.74
CA ASP A 286 16.29 -9.71 -16.11
C ASP A 286 15.38 -8.92 -15.17
N ALA A 287 15.70 -8.90 -13.87
CA ALA A 287 14.99 -8.08 -12.90
C ALA A 287 15.07 -6.60 -13.28
N VAL A 288 16.25 -6.07 -13.60
CA VAL A 288 16.46 -4.71 -14.10
C VAL A 288 15.61 -4.44 -15.35
N ALA A 289 15.62 -5.35 -16.32
CA ALA A 289 14.87 -5.18 -17.56
C ALA A 289 13.35 -5.06 -17.29
N HIS A 290 12.81 -5.84 -16.37
CA HIS A 290 11.40 -5.80 -16.00
C HIS A 290 11.04 -4.60 -15.13
N LEU A 291 11.90 -4.21 -14.19
CA LEU A 291 11.67 -3.05 -13.31
C LEU A 291 11.73 -1.73 -14.10
N ARG A 292 12.63 -1.63 -15.08
CA ARG A 292 12.63 -0.48 -16.02
C ARG A 292 11.35 -0.40 -16.84
N LYS A 293 10.78 -1.53 -17.29
CA LYS A 293 9.45 -1.55 -17.93
C LYS A 293 8.35 -1.11 -16.96
N ALA A 294 8.43 -1.52 -15.70
CA ALA A 294 7.47 -1.09 -14.68
C ALA A 294 7.48 0.44 -14.50
N LEU A 295 8.67 1.06 -14.47
CA LEU A 295 8.83 2.51 -14.37
C LEU A 295 8.51 3.25 -15.67
N ALA A 296 8.69 2.62 -16.84
CA ALA A 296 8.24 3.20 -18.10
C ALA A 296 6.70 3.29 -18.16
N ASP A 297 6.00 2.27 -17.66
CA ASP A 297 4.54 2.27 -17.57
C ASP A 297 4.02 3.13 -16.42
N CYS A 298 4.72 3.17 -15.28
CA CYS A 298 4.33 3.88 -14.07
C CYS A 298 5.54 4.59 -13.44
N GLY A 299 5.80 5.81 -13.89
CA GLY A 299 6.99 6.60 -13.61
C GLY A 299 7.18 6.99 -12.16
N ASN A 300 6.11 6.99 -11.36
CA ASN A 300 6.15 7.29 -9.92
C ASN A 300 5.99 6.04 -9.04
N TYR A 301 6.25 4.83 -9.57
CA TYR A 301 6.03 3.60 -8.83
C TYR A 301 7.19 3.28 -7.87
N PHE A 302 7.16 3.89 -6.68
CA PHE A 302 8.21 3.76 -5.65
C PHE A 302 8.64 2.32 -5.32
N PRO A 303 7.74 1.33 -5.21
CA PRO A 303 8.14 -0.07 -5.04
C PRO A 303 9.11 -0.59 -6.11
N ALA A 304 8.96 -0.15 -7.37
CA ALA A 304 9.87 -0.52 -8.44
C ALA A 304 11.22 0.22 -8.34
N TYR A 305 11.23 1.48 -7.88
CA TYR A 305 12.47 2.20 -7.58
C TYR A 305 13.29 1.49 -6.49
N HIS A 306 12.69 1.20 -5.33
CA HIS A 306 13.40 0.52 -4.23
C HIS A 306 13.97 -0.82 -4.66
N LEU A 307 13.19 -1.63 -5.36
CA LEU A 307 13.64 -2.93 -5.82
C LEU A 307 14.74 -2.82 -6.88
N LEU A 308 14.68 -1.79 -7.75
CA LEU A 308 15.72 -1.56 -8.75
C LEU A 308 17.03 -1.07 -8.12
N ILE A 309 16.96 -0.22 -7.09
CA ILE A 309 18.12 0.17 -6.27
C ILE A 309 18.74 -1.09 -5.67
N ALA A 310 17.96 -1.88 -4.94
CA ALA A 310 18.44 -3.13 -4.33
C ALA A 310 19.04 -4.10 -5.38
N THR A 311 18.44 -4.17 -6.57
CA THR A 311 18.98 -4.99 -7.66
C THR A 311 20.35 -4.50 -8.14
N TYR A 312 20.55 -3.19 -8.29
CA TYR A 312 21.86 -2.66 -8.66
C TYR A 312 22.90 -2.80 -7.56
N GLU A 313 22.50 -2.72 -6.29
CA GLU A 313 23.38 -2.99 -5.15
C GLU A 313 23.89 -4.43 -5.18
N GLU A 314 23.01 -5.41 -5.41
CA GLU A 314 23.39 -6.83 -5.58
C GLU A 314 24.33 -7.04 -6.78
N MET A 315 24.20 -6.23 -7.83
CA MET A 315 25.11 -6.24 -8.99
C MET A 315 26.40 -5.46 -8.78
N GLY A 316 26.56 -4.73 -7.66
CA GLY A 316 27.70 -3.84 -7.41
C GLY A 316 27.75 -2.60 -8.30
N ASN A 317 26.63 -2.20 -8.91
CA ASN A 317 26.56 -1.06 -9.83
C ASN A 317 26.30 0.26 -9.08
N VAL A 318 27.33 0.76 -8.41
CA VAL A 318 27.29 1.98 -7.57
C VAL A 318 26.84 3.21 -8.35
N GLN A 319 27.22 3.32 -9.63
CA GLN A 319 26.84 4.46 -10.46
C GLN A 319 25.33 4.51 -10.72
N ALA A 320 24.74 3.36 -11.06
CA ALA A 320 23.30 3.27 -11.30
C ALA A 320 22.49 3.52 -10.02
N VAL A 321 22.98 3.07 -8.87
CA VAL A 321 22.38 3.37 -7.56
C VAL A 321 22.36 4.88 -7.31
N ALA A 322 23.51 5.56 -7.46
CA ALA A 322 23.61 7.00 -7.22
C ALA A 322 22.70 7.82 -8.16
N GLU A 323 22.61 7.45 -9.43
CA GLU A 323 21.72 8.10 -10.40
C GLU A 323 20.24 7.91 -10.04
N LEU A 324 19.87 6.70 -9.64
CA LEU A 324 18.50 6.37 -9.29
C LEU A 324 18.07 7.00 -7.96
N GLN A 325 18.95 7.01 -6.96
CA GLN A 325 18.75 7.69 -5.68
C GLN A 325 18.60 9.20 -5.86
N LYS A 326 19.36 9.82 -6.77
CA LYS A 326 19.17 11.25 -7.08
C LYS A 326 17.75 11.53 -7.61
N THR A 327 17.24 10.65 -8.47
CA THR A 327 15.87 10.77 -9.00
C THR A 327 14.82 10.55 -7.91
N TYR A 328 15.03 9.54 -7.07
CA TYR A 328 14.13 9.16 -5.98
C TYR A 328 14.12 10.18 -4.82
N HIS A 329 15.27 10.62 -4.33
CA HIS A 329 15.35 11.62 -3.25
C HIS A 329 14.98 13.03 -3.70
N ALA A 330 15.14 13.38 -4.99
CA ALA A 330 14.56 14.62 -5.51
C ALA A 330 13.03 14.64 -5.35
N VAL A 331 12.40 13.47 -5.25
CA VAL A 331 10.97 13.33 -4.97
C VAL A 331 10.72 13.40 -3.47
N GLU A 332 11.42 12.64 -2.63
CA GLU A 332 11.21 12.69 -1.17
C GLU A 332 11.46 14.09 -0.60
N ALA A 333 12.56 14.74 -1.00
CA ALA A 333 12.87 16.11 -0.59
C ALA A 333 11.82 17.13 -1.11
N SER A 334 11.12 16.82 -2.21
CA SER A 334 10.01 17.64 -2.69
C SER A 334 8.73 17.50 -1.86
N GLU A 335 8.55 16.35 -1.19
CA GLU A 335 7.46 16.12 -0.24
C GLU A 335 7.78 16.79 1.12
N GLU A 336 9.04 16.80 1.55
CA GLU A 336 9.49 17.42 2.81
C GLU A 336 9.61 18.95 2.74
N SER A 337 10.05 19.53 1.62
CA SER A 337 10.23 21.00 1.49
C SER A 337 8.93 21.83 1.48
N VAL A 338 7.76 21.20 1.60
CA VAL A 338 6.46 21.87 1.75
C VAL A 338 6.11 22.09 3.21
N ILE A 339 6.79 21.39 4.12
CA ILE A 339 6.67 21.57 5.56
C ILE A 339 7.14 23.00 5.88
N PRO A 340 6.26 23.89 6.40
CA PRO A 340 6.68 25.21 6.81
C PRO A 340 7.59 25.08 8.04
N GLY A 341 8.90 25.10 7.83
CA GLY A 341 9.87 25.43 8.86
C GLY A 341 10.13 26.93 8.84
N GLU A 342 10.21 27.55 10.02
CA GLU A 342 10.47 28.98 10.18
C GLU A 342 11.64 29.42 9.28
N HIS A 343 11.34 30.30 8.32
CA HIS A 343 12.36 31.11 7.70
C HIS A 343 12.74 32.20 8.70
N ASP A 344 13.85 31.97 9.43
CA ASP A 344 14.57 33.02 10.17
C ASP A 344 15.05 34.15 9.25
#